data_AF-R5JCS3-F1
#
_entry.id   AF-R5JCS3-F1
#
_cell.length_a   1.000
_cell.length_b   1.000
_cell.length_c   1.000
_cell.angle_alpha   90.00
_cell.angle_beta   90.00
_cell.angle_gamma   90.00
#
_symmetry.space_group_name_H-M   'P 1'
#
loop_
_entity.id
_entity.type
_entity.pdbx_description
1 polymer ?
#
loop_
_entity_poly.entity_id
_entity_poly.type
_entity_poly.pdbx_seq_one_letter_code
_entity_poly.pdbx_strand_id
1 'polypeptide(L)'
;MKKYLLPVSISLILGISMAYFIIRQYETMPALAVSSEAEILYYIQSGAYQDMDSMESGMKDFTNYIYNVEDNQYHSYIGITTSKDNASKIQNYYKEAGYETKIEERITDNKDFINILKQYDELLAKTDDSESVKVICNQVLAKYEELVK
;
A
#
# COMPACT_ATOMS: atom_id res chain seq x y z
N MET A 1 -58.75 10.62 3.20
CA MET A 1 -57.51 9.82 3.08
C MET A 1 -57.00 9.66 1.65
N LYS A 2 -57.85 9.52 0.61
CA LYS A 2 -57.40 9.38 -0.80
C LYS A 2 -56.66 10.60 -1.40
N LYS A 3 -56.94 11.83 -0.92
CA LYS A 3 -56.30 13.07 -1.42
C LYS A 3 -54.81 13.22 -1.04
N TYR A 4 -54.38 12.50 0.00
CA TYR A 4 -52.99 12.50 0.45
C TYR A 4 -52.19 11.31 -0.08
N LEU A 5 -52.84 10.33 -0.73
CA LEU A 5 -52.13 9.21 -1.35
C LEU A 5 -51.25 9.68 -2.51
N LEU A 6 -51.75 10.61 -3.33
CA LEU A 6 -51.01 11.15 -4.48
C LEU A 6 -49.67 11.83 -4.07
N PRO A 7 -49.65 12.81 -3.14
CA PRO A 7 -48.39 13.44 -2.73
C PRO A 7 -47.45 12.46 -2.01
N VAL A 8 -47.98 11.50 -1.25
CA VAL A 8 -47.18 10.46 -0.57
C VAL A 8 -46.52 9.51 -1.57
N SER A 9 -47.22 9.13 -2.65
CA SER A 9 -46.62 8.31 -3.70
C SER A 9 -45.52 9.06 -4.46
N ILE A 10 -45.71 10.36 -4.71
CA ILE A 10 -44.70 11.20 -5.39
C ILE A 10 -43.46 11.36 -4.52
N SER A 11 -43.60 11.61 -3.21
CA SER A 11 -42.45 11.73 -2.32
C SER A 11 -41.69 10.42 -2.16
N LEU A 12 -42.38 9.27 -2.17
CA LEU A 12 -41.74 7.95 -2.14
C LEU A 12 -40.89 7.70 -3.39
N ILE A 13 -41.41 8.06 -4.57
CA ILE A 13 -40.68 7.91 -5.84
C ILE A 13 -39.44 8.81 -5.86
N LEU A 14 -39.57 10.06 -5.39
CA LEU A 14 -38.44 10.99 -5.30
C LEU A 14 -37.37 10.49 -4.31
N GLY A 15 -37.78 9.97 -3.16
CA GLY A 15 -36.87 9.39 -2.18
C GLY A 15 -36.11 8.19 -2.74
N ILE A 16 -36.80 7.27 -3.42
CA ILE A 16 -36.18 6.10 -4.07
C ILE A 16 -35.22 6.56 -5.18
N SER A 17 -35.60 7.53 -5.99
CA SER A 17 -34.73 8.07 -7.05
C SER A 17 -33.46 8.71 -6.49
N MET A 18 -33.58 9.46 -5.39
CA MET A 18 -32.44 10.11 -4.74
C MET A 18 -31.52 9.08 -4.08
N ALA A 19 -32.09 8.08 -3.41
CA ALA A 19 -31.34 6.97 -2.82
C ALA A 19 -30.59 6.17 -3.90
N TYR A 20 -31.26 5.86 -5.02
CA TYR A 20 -30.63 5.18 -6.15
C TYR A 20 -29.50 6.01 -6.77
N PHE A 21 -29.68 7.33 -6.90
CA PHE A 21 -28.62 8.22 -7.39
C PHE A 21 -27.40 8.23 -6.47
N ILE A 22 -27.60 8.31 -5.15
CA ILE A 22 -26.52 8.28 -4.15
C ILE A 22 -25.79 6.94 -4.16
N ILE A 23 -26.53 5.82 -4.18
CA ILE A 23 -25.94 4.47 -4.20
C ILE A 23 -25.15 4.25 -5.48
N ARG A 24 -25.68 4.66 -6.63
CA ARG A 24 -24.99 4.54 -7.92
C ARG A 24 -23.72 5.38 -7.98
N GLN A 25 -23.72 6.56 -7.37
CA GLN A 25 -22.50 7.36 -7.23
C GLN A 25 -21.45 6.63 -6.37
N TYR A 26 -21.89 5.99 -5.28
CA TYR A 26 -21.05 5.17 -4.41
C TYR A 26 -20.49 3.92 -5.11
N GLU A 27 -21.27 3.23 -5.95
CA GLU A 27 -20.79 2.05 -6.70
C GLU A 27 -19.80 2.41 -7.81
N THR A 28 -19.86 3.64 -8.34
CA THR A 28 -18.87 4.15 -9.31
C THR A 28 -17.62 4.76 -8.66
N MET A 29 -17.62 4.92 -7.33
CA MET A 29 -16.43 5.29 -6.57
C MET A 29 -15.73 4.02 -6.10
N PRO A 30 -14.42 3.82 -6.39
CA PRO A 30 -13.67 2.75 -5.76
C PRO A 30 -13.80 2.91 -4.24
N ALA A 31 -14.03 1.79 -3.55
CA ALA A 31 -14.35 1.74 -2.13
C ALA A 31 -13.37 2.61 -1.31
N LEU A 32 -13.95 3.43 -0.42
CA LEU A 32 -13.30 4.19 0.64
C LEU A 32 -12.35 5.29 0.15
N ALA A 33 -12.89 6.51 0.12
CA ALA A 33 -12.10 7.71 0.43
C ALA A 33 -11.58 7.62 1.87
N VAL A 34 -10.54 6.81 2.08
CA VAL A 34 -9.47 7.18 2.99
C VAL A 34 -9.01 8.57 2.50
N SER A 35 -8.75 9.53 3.40
CA SER A 35 -8.24 10.88 3.13
C SER A 35 -7.67 11.05 1.71
N SER A 36 -7.99 12.09 0.94
CA SER A 36 -7.52 12.25 -0.46
C SER A 36 -5.98 12.31 -0.65
N GLU A 37 -5.25 11.96 0.40
CA GLU A 37 -3.81 12.00 0.61
C GLU A 37 -3.27 10.63 1.07
N ALA A 38 -4.14 9.72 1.51
CA ALA A 38 -3.78 8.40 2.00
C ALA A 38 -3.82 7.38 0.86
N GLU A 39 -2.69 6.72 0.63
CA GLU A 39 -2.54 5.72 -0.41
C GLU A 39 -2.18 4.36 0.18
N ILE A 40 -2.62 3.30 -0.51
CA ILE A 40 -2.24 1.93 -0.19
C ILE A 40 -0.84 1.71 -0.73
N LEU A 41 0.06 1.37 0.18
CA LEU A 41 1.44 1.00 -0.10
C LEU A 41 1.61 -0.50 0.11
N TYR A 42 2.39 -1.11 -0.78
CA TYR A 42 2.75 -2.51 -0.74
C TYR A 42 4.16 -2.65 -0.15
N TYR A 43 4.24 -3.27 1.01
CA TYR A 43 5.48 -3.56 1.71
C TYR A 43 5.91 -5.00 1.43
N ILE A 44 7.18 -5.20 1.11
CA ILE A 44 7.77 -6.52 0.86
C ILE A 44 8.44 -6.96 2.15
N GLN A 45 7.74 -7.79 2.92
CA GLN A 45 8.22 -8.35 4.18
C GLN A 45 9.18 -9.51 3.91
N SER A 46 10.35 -9.48 4.55
CA SER A 46 11.36 -10.54 4.48
C SER A 46 11.33 -11.50 5.69
N GLY A 47 10.75 -11.10 6.82
CA GLY A 47 10.78 -11.89 8.04
C GLY A 47 9.99 -11.29 9.19
N ALA A 48 9.72 -12.11 10.21
CA ALA A 48 9.17 -11.72 11.50
C ALA A 48 10.00 -12.40 12.60
N TYR A 49 10.50 -11.63 13.57
CA TYR A 49 11.45 -12.08 14.58
C TYR A 49 10.94 -11.79 16.00
N GLN A 50 11.34 -12.58 16.99
CA GLN A 50 10.89 -12.36 18.38
C GLN A 50 11.73 -11.29 19.11
N ASP A 51 12.97 -11.08 18.67
CA ASP A 51 13.92 -10.18 19.27
C ASP A 51 14.75 -9.45 18.20
N MET A 52 15.35 -8.33 18.60
CA MET A 52 16.11 -7.44 17.73
C MET A 52 17.39 -8.11 17.22
N ASP A 53 18.08 -8.90 18.05
CA ASP A 53 19.33 -9.58 17.68
C ASP A 53 19.10 -10.61 16.55
N SER A 54 17.98 -11.33 16.59
CA SER A 54 17.56 -12.28 15.57
C SER A 54 17.20 -11.59 14.26
N MET A 55 16.53 -10.43 14.34
CA MET A 55 16.24 -9.60 13.17
C MET A 55 17.52 -9.08 12.53
N GLU A 56 18.42 -8.47 13.31
CA GLU A 56 19.69 -7.96 12.80
C GLU A 56 20.51 -9.06 12.15
N SER A 57 20.54 -10.25 12.76
CA SER A 57 21.24 -11.42 12.20
C SER A 57 20.61 -11.93 10.90
N GLY A 58 19.28 -11.94 10.81
CA GLY A 58 18.55 -12.34 9.60
C GLY A 58 18.65 -11.30 8.46
N MET A 59 18.87 -10.02 8.80
CA MET A 59 18.97 -8.92 7.84
C MET A 59 20.40 -8.57 7.43
N LYS A 60 21.43 -9.32 7.87
CA LYS A 60 22.85 -9.04 7.60
C LYS A 60 23.20 -8.88 6.12
N ASP A 61 22.49 -9.59 5.25
CA ASP A 61 22.74 -9.58 3.80
C ASP A 61 22.07 -8.38 3.09
N PHE A 62 21.23 -7.62 3.79
CA PHE A 62 20.52 -6.45 3.27
C PHE A 62 21.22 -5.15 3.71
N THR A 63 21.50 -4.28 2.73
CA THR A 63 22.13 -2.99 2.99
C THR A 63 21.21 -2.04 3.74
N ASN A 64 19.96 -1.92 3.28
CA ASN A 64 18.92 -1.12 3.91
C ASN A 64 17.69 -2.02 4.13
N TYR A 65 17.08 -1.91 5.30
CA TYR A 65 15.81 -2.54 5.63
C TYR A 65 15.09 -1.65 6.65
N ILE A 66 13.76 -1.74 6.68
CA ILE A 66 12.97 -1.10 7.72
C ILE A 66 12.33 -2.18 8.58
N TYR A 67 12.01 -1.85 9.82
CA TYR A 67 11.30 -2.77 10.70
C TYR A 67 10.18 -2.06 11.46
N ASN A 68 9.10 -2.79 11.72
CA ASN A 68 8.01 -2.39 12.60
C ASN A 68 7.79 -3.45 13.67
N VAL A 69 7.37 -3.01 14.86
CA VAL A 69 7.06 -3.91 15.97
C VAL A 69 5.55 -4.09 16.02
N GLU A 70 5.08 -5.29 15.71
CA GLU A 70 3.67 -5.69 15.75
C GLU A 70 3.54 -7.00 16.51
N ASP A 71 2.51 -7.13 17.36
CA ASP A 71 2.28 -8.33 18.18
C ASP A 71 3.52 -8.83 18.95
N ASN A 72 4.36 -7.89 19.40
CA ASN A 72 5.61 -8.17 20.11
C ASN A 72 6.65 -8.93 19.27
N GLN A 73 6.54 -8.84 17.95
CA GLN A 73 7.47 -9.36 16.94
C GLN A 73 8.01 -8.21 16.08
N TYR A 74 9.23 -8.36 15.59
CA TYR A 74 9.92 -7.44 14.69
C TYR A 74 9.71 -7.89 13.25
N HIS A 75 8.89 -7.15 12.51
CA HIS A 75 8.61 -7.40 11.10
C HIS A 75 9.56 -6.58 10.25
N SER A 76 10.40 -7.25 9.46
CA SER A 76 11.41 -6.60 8.59
C SER A 76 10.91 -6.50 7.15
N TYR A 77 11.12 -5.34 6.53
CA TYR A 77 10.73 -5.06 5.16
C TYR A 77 11.92 -4.59 4.32
N ILE A 78 11.99 -5.12 3.09
CA ILE A 78 13.10 -4.97 2.15
C ILE A 78 12.68 -4.28 0.84
N GLY A 79 11.46 -3.74 0.81
CA GLY A 79 10.95 -2.92 -0.29
C GLY A 79 9.58 -2.33 0.03
N ILE A 80 9.28 -1.21 -0.60
CA ILE A 80 8.00 -0.49 -0.53
C ILE A 80 7.66 0.00 -1.94
N THR A 81 6.39 -0.02 -2.34
CA THR A 81 5.92 0.45 -3.65
C THR A 81 4.45 0.83 -3.60
N THR A 82 4.01 1.78 -4.43
CA THR A 82 2.58 2.11 -4.65
C THR A 82 1.94 1.19 -5.70
N SER A 83 2.76 0.52 -6.52
CA SER A 83 2.30 -0.35 -7.60
C SER A 83 2.38 -1.83 -7.21
N LYS A 84 1.27 -2.54 -7.40
CA LYS A 84 1.18 -3.99 -7.21
C LYS A 84 2.05 -4.78 -8.20
N ASP A 85 2.21 -4.26 -9.42
CA ASP A 85 3.06 -4.88 -10.44
C ASP A 85 4.53 -4.76 -10.04
N ASN A 86 4.94 -3.60 -9.54
CA ASN A 86 6.28 -3.40 -8.98
C ASN A 86 6.49 -4.25 -7.73
N ALA A 87 5.48 -4.41 -6.87
CA ALA A 87 5.57 -5.27 -5.68
C ALA A 87 5.87 -6.72 -6.08
N SER A 88 5.18 -7.21 -7.11
CA SER A 88 5.40 -8.54 -7.68
C SER A 88 6.78 -8.66 -8.30
N LYS A 89 7.27 -7.62 -8.97
CA LYS A 89 8.62 -7.55 -9.55
C LYS A 89 9.71 -7.66 -8.47
N ILE A 90 9.59 -6.88 -7.40
CA ILE A 90 10.50 -6.89 -6.25
C ILE A 90 10.47 -8.26 -5.55
N GLN A 91 9.27 -8.81 -5.32
CA GLN A 91 9.10 -10.15 -4.75
C GLN A 91 9.80 -11.22 -5.60
N ASN A 92 9.62 -11.18 -6.93
CA ASN A 92 10.27 -12.14 -7.83
C ASN A 92 11.79 -12.01 -7.81
N TYR A 93 12.33 -10.79 -7.79
CA TYR A 93 13.77 -10.55 -7.67
C TYR A 93 14.36 -11.20 -6.42
N TYR A 94 13.74 -10.99 -5.25
CA TYR A 94 14.22 -11.59 -4.00
C TYR A 94 14.00 -13.11 -3.95
N LYS A 95 12.93 -13.61 -4.57
CA LYS A 95 12.69 -15.05 -4.71
C LYS A 95 13.76 -15.72 -5.57
N GLU A 96 14.19 -15.11 -6.67
CA GLU A 96 15.30 -15.59 -7.49
C GLU A 96 16.64 -15.55 -6.73
N ALA A 97 16.80 -14.59 -5.82
CA ALA A 97 17.94 -14.52 -4.92
C ALA A 97 17.87 -15.51 -3.73
N GLY A 98 16.80 -16.30 -3.61
CA GLY A 98 16.64 -17.35 -2.60
C GLY A 98 15.93 -16.93 -1.31
N TYR A 99 15.31 -15.74 -1.28
CA TYR A 99 14.58 -15.24 -0.11
C TYR A 99 13.08 -15.44 -0.26
N GLU A 100 12.43 -15.92 0.80
CA GLU A 100 10.96 -15.95 0.87
C GLU A 100 10.45 -14.59 1.35
N THR A 101 9.55 -13.99 0.58
CA THR A 101 9.00 -12.66 0.88
C THR A 101 7.48 -12.64 0.77
N LYS A 102 6.84 -11.81 1.59
CA LYS A 102 5.38 -11.63 1.64
C LYS A 102 5.03 -10.18 1.33
N ILE A 103 3.98 -9.95 0.56
CA ILE A 103 3.46 -8.60 0.28
C ILE A 103 2.41 -8.26 1.34
N GLU A 104 2.60 -7.14 2.03
CA GLU A 104 1.65 -6.59 3.01
C GLU A 104 1.16 -5.22 2.55
N GLU A 105 -0.16 -5.01 2.61
CA GLU A 105 -0.77 -3.74 2.26
C GLU A 105 -0.89 -2.86 3.51
N ARG A 106 -0.39 -1.62 3.44
CA ARG A 106 -0.55 -0.62 4.50
C ARG A 106 -0.99 0.70 3.94
N ILE A 107 -1.86 1.38 4.67
CA ILE A 107 -2.31 2.73 4.32
C ILE A 107 -1.31 3.72 4.93
N THR A 108 -0.86 4.69 4.14
CA THR A 108 0.02 5.78 4.58
C THR A 108 -0.51 7.09 4.03
N ASP A 109 -0.49 8.16 4.84
CA ASP A 109 -0.96 9.51 4.50
C ASP A 109 0.18 10.53 4.31
N ASN A 110 1.44 10.08 4.35
CA ASN A 110 2.61 10.91 4.10
C ASN A 110 2.80 11.19 2.60
N LYS A 111 2.22 12.30 2.13
CA LYS A 111 2.30 12.76 0.74
C LYS A 111 3.71 12.90 0.19
N ASP A 112 4.63 13.41 0.99
CA ASP A 112 6.00 13.67 0.52
C ASP A 112 6.70 12.35 0.19
N PHE A 113 6.55 11.36 1.08
CA PHE A 113 7.03 10.01 0.83
C PHE A 113 6.32 9.35 -0.36
N ILE A 114 4.99 9.45 -0.45
CA ILE A 114 4.21 8.87 -1.56
C ILE A 114 4.66 9.44 -2.91
N ASN A 115 4.88 10.75 -3.02
CA ASN A 115 5.30 11.39 -4.26
C ASN A 115 6.72 10.96 -4.68
N ILE A 116 7.62 10.76 -3.71
CA ILE A 116 8.96 10.23 -3.97
C ILE A 116 8.87 8.76 -4.39
N LEU A 117 8.04 7.98 -3.71
CA LEU A 117 7.84 6.56 -4.00
C LEU A 117 7.30 6.35 -5.42
N LYS A 118 6.34 7.17 -5.87
CA LYS A 118 5.83 7.13 -7.25
C LYS A 118 6.90 7.38 -8.30
N GLN A 119 7.82 8.31 -8.05
CA GLN A 119 8.94 8.56 -8.96
C GLN A 119 9.86 7.34 -9.06
N TYR A 120 10.16 6.70 -7.93
CA TYR A 120 10.92 5.45 -7.93
C TYR A 120 10.16 4.29 -8.59
N ASP A 121 8.84 4.24 -8.42
CA ASP A 121 8.00 3.23 -9.06
C ASP A 121 8.02 3.33 -10.59
N GLU A 122 8.07 4.54 -11.15
CA GLU A 122 8.25 4.71 -12.58
C GLU A 122 9.61 4.18 -13.08
N LEU A 123 10.66 4.34 -12.28
CA LEU A 123 12.00 3.83 -12.59
C LEU A 123 12.02 2.30 -12.50
N LEU A 124 11.42 1.73 -11.46
CA LEU A 124 11.26 0.29 -11.25
C LEU A 124 10.48 -0.37 -12.39
N ALA A 125 9.39 0.27 -12.83
CA ALA A 125 8.55 -0.23 -13.92
C ALA A 125 9.33 -0.30 -15.25
N LYS A 126 10.25 0.64 -15.50
CA LYS A 126 11.05 0.74 -16.74
C LYS A 126 12.33 -0.09 -16.71
N THR A 127 12.66 -0.71 -15.58
CA THR A 127 13.97 -1.32 -15.38
C THR A 127 13.86 -2.81 -15.09
N ASP A 128 14.39 -3.65 -15.95
CA ASP A 128 14.40 -5.12 -15.77
C ASP A 128 15.71 -5.67 -15.22
N ASP A 129 16.68 -4.78 -14.97
CA ASP A 129 17.98 -5.15 -14.42
C ASP A 129 17.91 -5.35 -12.90
N SER A 130 18.30 -6.53 -12.46
CA SER A 130 18.26 -6.98 -11.07
C SER A 130 19.08 -6.10 -10.10
N GLU A 131 20.24 -5.59 -10.55
CA GLU A 131 21.07 -4.70 -9.72
C GLU A 131 20.38 -3.34 -9.55
N SER A 132 19.79 -2.82 -10.63
CA SER A 132 19.04 -1.57 -10.60
C SER A 132 17.80 -1.67 -9.72
N VAL A 133 17.07 -2.80 -9.75
CA VAL A 133 15.94 -3.07 -8.84
C VAL A 133 16.40 -2.98 -7.38
N LYS A 134 17.53 -3.62 -7.03
CA LYS A 134 18.12 -3.56 -5.69
C LYS A 134 18.48 -2.13 -5.27
N VAL A 135 19.15 -1.38 -6.14
CA VAL A 135 19.54 0.01 -5.88
C VAL A 135 18.32 0.88 -5.62
N ILE A 136 17.27 0.74 -6.43
CA ILE A 136 16.02 1.50 -6.25
C ILE A 136 15.35 1.14 -4.92
N CYS A 137 15.24 -0.15 -4.59
CA CYS A 137 14.66 -0.58 -3.31
C CYS A 137 15.43 0.01 -2.12
N ASN A 138 16.77 -0.03 -2.15
CA ASN A 138 17.60 0.54 -1.10
C ASN A 138 17.41 2.05 -0.94
N GLN A 139 17.26 2.79 -2.05
CA GLN A 139 17.00 4.23 -2.02
C GLN A 139 15.61 4.55 -1.45
N VAL A 140 14.59 3.80 -1.85
CA VAL A 140 13.23 3.94 -1.30
C VAL A 140 13.22 3.74 0.21
N LEU A 141 13.88 2.69 0.71
CA LEU A 141 13.95 2.40 2.14
C LEU A 141 14.70 3.48 2.92
N ALA A 142 15.80 3.99 2.38
CA ALA A 142 16.52 5.12 2.98
C ALA A 142 15.64 6.38 3.06
N LYS A 143 14.87 6.67 1.99
CA LYS A 143 13.92 7.81 1.98
C LYS A 143 12.77 7.62 2.97
N TYR A 144 12.32 6.39 3.17
CA TYR A 144 11.31 6.10 4.19
C TYR A 144 11.84 6.41 5.59
N GLU A 145 13.07 5.97 5.90
CA GLU A 145 13.71 6.24 7.19
C GLU A 145 13.93 7.74 7.43
N GLU A 146 14.23 8.53 6.39
CA GLU A 146 14.40 9.99 6.50
C GLU A 146 13.09 10.78 6.69
N LEU A 147 11.99 10.30 6.10
CA LEU A 147 10.75 11.10 5.94
C LEU A 147 9.58 10.63 6.80
N VAL A 148 9.62 9.39 7.27
CA VAL A 148 8.51 8.75 8.00
C VAL A 148 8.91 8.40 9.44
N LYS A 149 10.20 8.12 9.68
CA LYS A 149 10.73 7.75 11.00
C LYS A 149 11.48 8.91 11.65
#